data_AF-A0A9W9ZGL1-F1
#
_entry.id   AF-A0A9W9ZGL1-F1
#
_cell.length_a   1.000
_cell.length_b   1.000
_cell.length_c   1.000
_cell.angle_alpha   90.00
_cell.angle_beta   90.00
_cell.angle_gamma   90.00
#
_symmetry.space_group_name_H-M   'P 1'
#
loop_
_entity.id
_entity.type
_entity.pdbx_description
1 polymer ?
#
loop_
_entity_poly.entity_id
_entity_poly.type
_entity_poly.pdbx_seq_one_letter_code
_entity_poly.pdbx_strand_id
1 'polypeptide(L)'
;MNNEDIGEPLARYAKVNSLILQTYGAKCLDSSYNNLITSLQNSSWASSASEGGRQWMYQTCTEFGFFRPQILISSLLENFSLWSIRFNSAWIYSVPSLILQNIQRGVTQTNTNYGGYGIASSKIVFPNGSIDPWHALG
;
A
#
# COMPACT_ATOMS: atom_id res chain seq x y z
N MET A 1 11.48 -5.02 17.72
CA MET A 1 11.53 -6.50 17.78
C MET A 1 12.84 -6.94 18.44
N ASN A 2 13.19 -6.31 19.57
CA ASN A 2 14.57 -6.31 20.09
C ASN A 2 14.67 -6.94 21.48
N ASN A 3 13.54 -7.37 22.05
CA ASN A 3 13.55 -8.20 23.25
C ASN A 3 13.93 -9.63 22.81
N GLU A 4 15.16 -10.03 23.10
CA GLU A 4 15.72 -11.31 22.66
C GLU A 4 15.15 -12.51 23.44
N ASP A 5 14.52 -12.27 24.60
CA ASP A 5 13.91 -13.30 25.45
C ASP A 5 12.68 -13.96 24.79
N ILE A 6 12.10 -13.33 23.77
CA ILE A 6 10.92 -13.82 23.02
C ILE A 6 11.30 -14.84 21.92
N GLY A 7 12.60 -15.17 21.79
CA GLY A 7 13.13 -16.12 20.81
C GLY A 7 13.60 -15.45 19.52
N GLU A 8 13.87 -16.23 18.48
CA GLU A 8 14.44 -15.76 17.20
C GLU A 8 13.65 -14.61 16.54
N PRO A 9 14.28 -13.74 15.73
CA PRO A 9 13.61 -12.58 15.12
C PRO A 9 12.28 -12.89 14.42
N LEU A 10 12.20 -14.02 13.72
CA LEU A 10 10.97 -14.47 13.05
C LEU A 10 9.84 -14.80 14.06
N ALA A 11 10.16 -15.44 15.19
CA ALA A 11 9.18 -15.72 16.24
C ALA A 11 8.66 -14.43 16.88
N ARG A 12 9.52 -13.43 17.06
CA ARG A 12 9.13 -12.10 17.55
C ARG A 12 8.21 -11.38 16.57
N TYR A 13 8.51 -11.45 15.27
CA TYR A 13 7.63 -10.94 14.22
C TYR A 13 6.28 -11.67 14.20
N ALA A 14 6.29 -13.01 14.28
CA ALA A 14 5.09 -13.82 14.33
C ALA A 14 4.20 -13.46 15.53
N LYS A 15 4.77 -13.13 16.68
CA LYS A 15 4.01 -12.69 17.86
C LYS A 15 3.26 -11.38 17.63
N VAL A 16 3.89 -10.42 16.93
CA VAL A 16 3.23 -9.18 16.52
C VAL A 16 2.11 -9.48 15.54
N ASN A 17 2.35 -10.34 14.55
CA ASN A 17 1.31 -10.76 13.61
C ASN A 17 0.13 -11.44 14.32
N SER A 18 0.38 -12.31 15.31
CA SER A 18 -0.68 -12.91 16.13
C SER A 18 -1.50 -11.89 16.91
N LEU A 19 -0.87 -10.85 17.46
CA LEU A 19 -1.58 -9.76 18.12
C LEU A 19 -2.53 -9.03 17.16
N ILE A 20 -2.06 -8.72 15.95
CA ILE A 20 -2.87 -8.08 14.91
C ILE A 20 -4.03 -8.99 14.50
N LEU A 21 -3.75 -10.26 14.20
CA LEU A 21 -4.77 -11.25 13.85
C LEU A 21 -5.85 -11.38 14.94
N GLN A 22 -5.45 -11.45 16.22
CA GLN A 22 -6.39 -11.48 17.34
C GLN A 22 -7.24 -10.20 17.42
N THR A 23 -6.63 -9.03 17.22
CA THR A 23 -7.31 -7.73 17.26
C THR A 23 -8.41 -7.64 16.19
N TYR A 24 -8.16 -8.19 15.01
CA TYR A 24 -9.12 -8.20 13.90
C TYR A 24 -9.97 -9.48 13.82
N GLY A 25 -9.88 -10.39 14.79
CA GLY A 25 -10.63 -11.65 14.80
C GLY A 25 -10.28 -12.61 13.65
N ALA A 26 -9.10 -12.47 13.05
CA ALA A 26 -8.63 -13.30 11.94
C ALA A 26 -7.79 -14.47 12.47
N LYS A 27 -7.93 -15.65 11.83
CA LYS A 27 -7.17 -16.85 12.21
C LYS A 27 -5.78 -16.89 11.57
N CYS A 28 -5.69 -16.49 10.30
CA CYS A 28 -4.48 -16.53 9.49
C CYS A 28 -4.41 -15.30 8.58
N LEU A 29 -3.19 -14.97 8.15
CA LEU A 29 -2.95 -14.02 7.07
C LEU A 29 -2.85 -14.80 5.74
N ASP A 30 -3.67 -14.45 4.76
CA ASP A 30 -3.53 -15.02 3.42
C ASP A 30 -2.37 -14.33 2.68
N SER A 31 -1.38 -15.12 2.25
CA SER A 31 -0.21 -14.66 1.51
C SER A 31 -0.26 -15.02 0.02
N SER A 32 -1.36 -15.59 -0.47
CA SER A 32 -1.53 -16.02 -1.86
C SER A 32 -1.83 -14.82 -2.77
N TYR A 33 -0.94 -14.58 -3.74
CA TYR A 33 -1.16 -13.58 -4.77
C TYR A 33 -2.42 -13.85 -5.61
N ASN A 34 -2.66 -15.12 -5.97
CA ASN A 34 -3.82 -15.48 -6.77
C ASN A 34 -5.13 -15.23 -6.02
N ASN A 35 -5.17 -15.54 -4.72
CA ASN A 35 -6.35 -15.28 -3.89
C ASN A 35 -6.63 -13.79 -3.78
N LEU A 36 -5.57 -12.97 -3.66
CA LEU A 36 -5.69 -11.52 -3.66
C LEU A 36 -6.32 -11.01 -4.97
N ILE A 37 -5.82 -11.47 -6.13
CA ILE A 37 -6.38 -11.07 -7.44
C ILE A 37 -7.83 -11.51 -7.57
N THR A 38 -8.15 -12.77 -7.23
CA THR A 38 -9.54 -13.27 -7.24
C THR A 38 -10.44 -12.45 -6.33
N SER A 39 -9.97 -12.07 -5.14
CA SER A 39 -10.71 -11.21 -4.23
C SER A 39 -10.97 -9.85 -4.86
N LEU A 40 -9.95 -9.18 -5.39
CA LEU A 40 -10.08 -7.83 -5.98
C LEU A 40 -10.99 -7.79 -7.22
N GLN A 41 -11.04 -8.89 -7.99
CA GLN A 41 -11.92 -9.05 -9.16
C GLN A 41 -13.40 -9.24 -8.79
N ASN A 42 -13.73 -9.55 -7.54
CA ASN A 42 -15.11 -9.72 -7.11
C ASN A 42 -15.87 -8.37 -7.16
N SER A 43 -16.92 -8.32 -7.98
CA SER A 43 -17.75 -7.12 -8.19
C SER A 43 -18.99 -7.06 -7.30
N SER A 44 -19.21 -8.06 -6.43
CA SER A 44 -20.33 -8.06 -5.49
C SER A 44 -20.16 -6.98 -4.43
N TRP A 45 -21.23 -6.21 -4.19
CA TRP A 45 -21.32 -5.22 -3.11
C TRP A 45 -21.22 -5.82 -1.70
N ALA A 46 -21.46 -7.12 -1.56
CA ALA A 46 -21.35 -7.83 -0.28
C ALA A 46 -19.95 -8.41 -0.03
N SER A 47 -19.01 -8.27 -0.98
CA SER A 47 -17.66 -8.81 -0.84
C SER A 47 -16.71 -7.80 -0.20
N SER A 48 -15.67 -8.26 0.48
CA SER A 48 -14.63 -7.36 1.03
C SER A 48 -13.93 -6.51 -0.03
N ALA A 49 -13.98 -6.91 -1.31
CA ALA A 49 -13.46 -6.11 -2.41
C ALA A 49 -14.17 -4.75 -2.58
N SER A 50 -15.41 -4.61 -2.10
CA SER A 50 -16.14 -3.33 -2.11
C SER A 50 -15.66 -2.36 -1.04
N GLU A 51 -14.80 -2.76 -0.10
CA GLU A 51 -14.23 -1.88 0.93
C GLU A 51 -13.29 -0.81 0.36
N GLY A 52 -12.90 -0.93 -0.93
CA GLY A 52 -12.14 0.10 -1.64
C GLY A 52 -10.79 -0.37 -2.18
N GLY A 53 -10.36 -1.60 -1.87
CA GLY A 53 -9.06 -2.11 -2.33
C GLY A 53 -8.88 -2.10 -3.85
N ARG A 54 -9.93 -2.45 -4.61
CA ARG A 54 -9.90 -2.40 -6.08
C ARG A 54 -9.87 -0.96 -6.61
N GLN A 55 -10.63 -0.06 -5.98
CA GLN A 55 -10.69 1.35 -6.36
C GLN A 55 -9.34 2.03 -6.10
N TRP A 56 -8.77 1.81 -4.92
CA TRP A 56 -7.44 2.28 -4.55
C TRP A 56 -6.37 1.78 -5.52
N MET A 57 -6.41 0.49 -5.86
CA MET A 57 -5.54 -0.10 -6.87
C MET A 57 -5.65 0.64 -8.21
N TYR A 58 -6.88 0.81 -8.70
CA TYR A 58 -7.12 1.46 -9.98
C TYR A 58 -6.54 2.88 -9.97
N GLN A 59 -6.87 3.70 -8.97
CA GLN A 59 -6.37 5.07 -8.86
C GLN A 59 -4.85 5.14 -8.70
N THR A 60 -4.24 4.20 -7.98
CA THR A 60 -2.78 4.10 -7.87
C THR A 60 -2.16 3.89 -9.25
N CYS A 61 -2.77 3.05 -10.09
CA CYS A 61 -2.26 2.71 -11.40
C CYS A 61 -2.76 3.61 -12.55
N THR A 62 -3.66 4.57 -12.31
CA THR A 62 -4.18 5.49 -13.34
C THR A 62 -4.08 6.97 -13.01
N GLU A 63 -4.00 7.35 -11.73
CA GLU A 63 -4.11 8.74 -11.29
C GLU A 63 -2.93 9.18 -10.43
N PHE A 64 -2.61 8.44 -9.37
CA PHE A 64 -1.67 8.91 -8.33
C PHE A 64 -0.26 8.38 -8.49
N GLY A 65 -0.07 7.20 -9.11
CA GLY A 65 1.24 6.59 -9.25
C GLY A 65 1.92 6.27 -7.91
N PHE A 66 1.14 6.02 -6.85
CA PHE A 66 1.64 5.79 -5.49
C PHE A 66 2.26 4.38 -5.32
N PHE A 67 3.34 4.13 -6.03
CA PHE A 67 4.15 2.92 -5.88
C PHE A 67 5.24 3.20 -4.85
N ARG A 68 5.13 2.61 -3.65
CA ARG A 68 6.14 2.76 -2.60
C ARG A 68 7.31 1.81 -2.91
N PRO A 69 8.49 2.30 -3.31
CA PRO A 69 9.69 1.51 -3.10
C PRO A 69 9.88 1.38 -1.59
N GLN A 70 10.09 0.16 -1.09
CA GLN A 70 10.67 0.01 0.25
C GLN A 70 12.12 0.48 0.17
N ILE A 71 12.31 1.79 0.34
CA ILE A 71 13.64 2.34 0.55
C ILE A 71 14.09 1.86 1.94
N LEU A 72 15.23 1.19 1.94
CA LEU A 72 15.94 0.55 3.03
C LEU A 72 16.33 1.56 4.13
N ILE A 73 15.38 2.04 4.93
CA ILE A 73 15.68 2.99 6.02
C ILE A 73 15.67 2.28 7.40
N SER A 74 15.52 0.96 7.46
CA SER A 74 15.76 0.24 8.72
C SER A 74 16.31 -1.17 8.52
N SER A 75 17.33 -1.51 9.32
CA SER A 75 17.94 -2.83 9.44
C SER A 75 16.96 -3.96 9.81
N LEU A 76 15.73 -3.61 10.19
CA LEU A 76 14.67 -4.56 10.54
C LEU A 76 14.00 -5.22 9.32
N LEU A 77 14.08 -4.62 8.12
CA LEU A 77 13.33 -5.07 6.95
C LEU A 77 14.19 -5.22 5.67
N GLU A 78 15.52 -5.23 5.81
CA GLU A 78 16.45 -5.23 4.66
C GLU A 78 16.20 -6.39 3.67
N ASN A 79 15.81 -7.56 4.19
CA ASN A 79 15.51 -8.74 3.38
C ASN A 79 14.10 -8.75 2.73
N PHE A 80 13.24 -7.77 3.02
CA PHE A 80 11.90 -7.65 2.42
C PHE A 80 11.86 -6.73 1.18
N SER A 81 12.95 -5.99 0.91
CA SER A 81 13.01 -4.98 -0.15
C SER A 81 12.71 -5.52 -1.56
N LEU A 82 13.14 -6.76 -1.87
CA LEU A 82 12.91 -7.43 -3.15
C LEU A 82 11.43 -7.78 -3.40
N TRP A 83 10.64 -7.95 -2.33
CA TRP A 83 9.21 -8.26 -2.46
C TRP A 83 8.43 -7.05 -2.99
N SER A 84 8.73 -5.85 -2.50
CA SER A 84 8.01 -4.63 -2.91
C SER A 84 8.16 -4.30 -4.40
N ILE A 85 9.36 -4.46 -4.99
CA ILE A 85 9.60 -4.13 -6.41
C ILE A 85 8.94 -5.16 -7.32
N ARG A 86 9.01 -6.45 -6.97
CA ARG A 86 8.35 -7.53 -7.72
C ARG A 86 6.83 -7.47 -7.60
N PHE A 87 6.32 -7.08 -6.43
CA PHE A 87 4.90 -6.90 -6.19
C PHE A 87 4.36 -5.71 -6.97
N ASN A 88 4.97 -4.52 -6.84
CA ASN A 88 4.57 -3.34 -7.61
C ASN A 88 4.63 -3.58 -9.13
N SER A 89 5.66 -4.28 -9.63
CA SER A 89 5.74 -4.62 -11.06
C SER A 89 4.70 -5.65 -11.48
N ALA A 90 4.48 -6.74 -10.72
CA ALA A 90 3.40 -7.69 -10.99
C ALA A 90 2.03 -7.03 -11.02
N TRP A 91 1.79 -6.01 -10.18
CA TRP A 91 0.54 -5.26 -10.12
C TRP A 91 0.32 -4.43 -11.38
N ILE A 92 1.33 -3.68 -11.82
CA ILE A 92 1.29 -2.90 -13.06
C ILE A 92 1.02 -3.81 -14.27
N TYR A 93 1.66 -4.98 -14.35
CA TYR A 93 1.47 -5.92 -15.46
C TYR A 93 0.17 -6.75 -15.38
N SER A 94 -0.45 -6.85 -14.20
CA SER A 94 -1.71 -7.59 -14.01
C SER A 94 -2.94 -6.86 -14.55
N VAL A 95 -2.81 -5.59 -14.93
CA VAL A 95 -3.87 -4.83 -15.59
C VAL A 95 -3.48 -4.61 -17.06
N PRO A 96 -4.02 -5.41 -18.00
CA PRO A 96 -3.56 -5.44 -19.40
C PRO A 96 -3.65 -4.10 -20.16
N SER A 97 -4.45 -3.15 -19.67
CA SER A 97 -4.64 -1.81 -20.25
C SER A 97 -3.73 -0.72 -19.66
N LEU A 98 -2.93 -1.01 -18.64
CA LEU A 98 -2.08 -0.05 -17.93
C LEU A 98 -0.63 -0.12 -18.42
N ILE A 99 -0.39 0.52 -19.56
CA ILE A 99 0.96 0.81 -20.04
C ILE A 99 1.58 1.88 -19.13
N LEU A 100 2.86 1.78 -18.77
CA LEU A 100 3.58 2.76 -17.93
C LEU A 100 3.40 4.23 -18.39
N GLN A 101 3.27 4.47 -19.69
CA GLN A 101 2.99 5.79 -20.26
C GLN A 101 1.63 6.36 -19.82
N ASN A 102 0.64 5.51 -19.56
CA ASN A 102 -0.68 5.92 -19.07
C ASN A 102 -0.60 6.39 -17.61
N ILE A 103 0.26 5.77 -16.79
CA ILE A 103 0.47 6.18 -15.39
C ILE A 103 1.04 7.60 -15.34
N GLN A 104 2.13 7.88 -16.06
CA GLN A 104 2.77 9.20 -16.01
C GLN A 104 1.81 10.31 -16.46
N ARG A 105 1.02 10.06 -17.51
CA ARG A 105 -0.02 11.00 -17.96
C ARG A 105 -1.07 11.25 -16.88
N GLY A 106 -1.52 10.18 -16.22
CA GLY A 106 -2.43 10.24 -15.09
C GLY A 106 -1.90 11.10 -13.95
N VAL A 107 -0.67 10.85 -13.51
CA VAL A 107 0.00 11.63 -12.46
C VAL A 107 0.09 13.10 -12.82
N THR A 108 0.49 13.41 -14.05
CA THR A 108 0.53 14.80 -14.54
C THR A 108 -0.86 15.44 -14.50
N GLN A 109 -1.89 14.74 -14.97
CA GLN A 109 -3.26 15.23 -14.95
C GLN A 109 -3.75 15.51 -13.53
N THR A 110 -3.56 14.55 -12.62
CA THR A 110 -3.92 14.65 -11.20
C THR A 110 -3.23 15.84 -10.52
N ASN A 111 -1.90 15.97 -10.68
CA ASN A 111 -1.15 17.09 -10.11
C ASN A 111 -1.55 18.43 -10.72
N THR A 112 -1.90 18.47 -12.00
CA THR A 112 -2.41 19.69 -12.66
C THR A 112 -3.78 20.08 -12.09
N ASN A 113 -4.66 19.10 -11.88
CA ASN A 113 -6.01 19.34 -11.38
C ASN A 113 -6.03 19.77 -9.90
N TYR A 114 -5.22 19.12 -9.05
CA TYR A 114 -5.20 19.39 -7.60
C TYR A 114 -4.10 20.37 -7.17
N GLY A 115 -3.21 20.77 -8.07
CA GLY A 115 -2.16 21.76 -7.84
C GLY A 115 -0.81 21.19 -7.37
N GLY A 116 -0.73 19.91 -6.99
CA GLY A 116 0.52 19.30 -6.51
C GLY A 116 1.14 20.10 -5.36
N TYR A 117 2.37 20.58 -5.52
CA TYR A 117 3.02 21.48 -4.54
C TYR A 117 2.56 22.96 -4.65
N GLY A 118 1.90 23.33 -5.74
CA GLY A 118 1.40 24.68 -6.02
C GLY A 118 -0.11 24.79 -5.81
N ILE A 119 -0.65 24.30 -4.69
CA ILE A 119 -2.09 24.36 -4.39
C ILE A 119 -2.57 25.82 -4.41
N ALA A 120 -3.46 26.13 -5.36
CA ALA A 120 -4.02 27.48 -5.55
C ALA A 120 -5.37 27.67 -4.86
N SER A 121 -5.55 27.09 -3.67
CA SER A 121 -6.78 27.18 -2.88
C SER A 121 -6.56 27.93 -1.56
N SER A 122 -7.63 28.42 -0.95
CA SER A 122 -7.58 29.22 0.28
C SER A 122 -8.49 28.66 1.37
N LYS A 123 -8.20 29.02 2.63
CA LYS A 123 -8.96 28.59 3.83
C LYS A 123 -8.91 27.08 4.09
N ILE A 124 -7.73 26.48 3.95
CA ILE A 124 -7.48 25.06 4.22
C ILE A 124 -6.46 24.92 5.35
N VAL A 125 -6.65 23.94 6.23
CA VAL A 125 -5.69 23.53 7.26
C VAL A 125 -5.31 22.07 7.00
N PHE A 126 -4.01 21.76 6.95
CA PHE A 126 -3.47 20.41 6.77
C PHE A 126 -2.86 19.90 8.10
N PRO A 127 -3.66 19.29 8.99
CA PRO A 127 -3.15 18.78 10.26
C PRO A 127 -2.31 17.52 10.04
N ASN A 128 -1.17 17.44 10.73
CA ASN A 128 -0.26 16.30 10.65
C ASN A 128 0.14 15.83 12.04
N GLY A 129 0.33 14.51 12.18
CA GLY A 129 0.77 13.88 13.42
C GLY A 129 2.18 13.30 13.29
N SER A 130 3.04 13.52 14.28
CA SER A 130 4.44 13.06 14.23
C SER A 130 4.62 11.54 14.23
N ILE A 131 3.59 10.78 14.66
CA ILE A 131 3.60 9.31 14.66
C ILE A 131 3.05 8.75 13.35
N ASP A 132 2.25 9.52 12.61
CA ASP A 132 1.62 9.06 11.38
C ASP A 132 2.67 8.93 10.27
N PRO A 133 2.95 7.74 9.72
CA PRO A 133 3.93 7.60 8.64
C PRO A 133 3.54 8.36 7.35
N TRP A 134 2.29 8.83 7.23
CA TRP A 134 1.80 9.61 6.11
C TRP A 134 2.13 11.10 6.19
N HIS A 135 2.54 11.61 7.36
CA HIS A 135 2.79 13.05 7.56
C HIS A 135 3.85 13.65 6.64
N ALA A 136 4.76 12.81 6.12
CA ALA A 136 5.78 13.23 5.17
C ALA A 136 5.22 13.57 3.77
N LEU A 137 3.96 13.20 3.49
CA LEU A 137 3.30 13.47 2.21
C LEU A 137 2.51 14.79 2.18
N GLY A 138 2.35 15.47 3.31
CA GLY A 138 1.68 16.77 3.40
C GLY A 138 0.60 16.83 4.45
#